data_AF-A0A850LTN4-F1
#
_entry.id   AF-A0A850LTN4-F1
#
_cell.length_a   1.000
_cell.length_b   1.000
_cell.length_c   1.000
_cell.angle_alpha   90.00
_cell.angle_beta   90.00
_cell.angle_gamma   90.00
#
_symmetry.space_group_name_H-M   'P 1'
#
loop_
_entity.id
_entity.type
_entity.pdbx_description
1 polymer ?
#
loop_
_entity_poly.entity_id
_entity_poly.type
_entity_poly.pdbx_seq_one_letter_code
_entity_poly.pdbx_strand_id
1 'polypeptide(L)'
;MSSAIYDIVRNISGKMGQLVGVKVYVAVTGKDGNFIYLDDVFDDYKEFIKRFVETNFNYLRQGEHSIPLSSENIIFFKTTENTMTILYNPKGKIGQLLAFKSMMRNYSEPIENCLATVESATVEVIEETAASKLIAQQMEELGVVSRKDKYYNKIKPILLRSLKKKR
;
A
#
# COMPACT_ATOMS: atom_id res chain seq x y z
N MET A 1 -4.96 1.27 -8.97
CA MET A 1 -5.39 1.18 -7.56
C MET A 1 -6.37 0.04 -7.43
N SER A 2 -6.30 -0.75 -6.35
CA SER A 2 -7.24 -1.87 -6.13
C SER A 2 -8.66 -1.33 -5.92
N SER A 3 -9.67 -1.90 -6.58
CA SER A 3 -11.07 -1.51 -6.35
C SER A 3 -11.50 -1.70 -4.89
N ALA A 4 -10.88 -2.66 -4.19
CA ALA A 4 -11.22 -3.01 -2.82
C ALA A 4 -10.91 -1.88 -1.80
N ILE A 5 -9.81 -1.14 -1.97
CA ILE A 5 -9.50 -0.03 -1.04
C ILE A 5 -10.49 1.13 -1.21
N TYR A 6 -10.95 1.36 -2.44
CA TYR A 6 -11.94 2.39 -2.75
C TYR A 6 -13.26 2.13 -2.01
N ASP A 7 -13.72 0.87 -2.01
CA ASP A 7 -14.96 0.48 -1.33
C ASP A 7 -14.84 0.63 0.19
N ILE A 8 -13.69 0.28 0.78
CA ILE A 8 -13.41 0.46 2.20
C ILE A 8 -13.46 1.95 2.55
N VAL A 9 -12.74 2.79 1.82
CA VAL A 9 -12.67 4.22 2.07
C VAL A 9 -14.04 4.88 1.91
N ARG A 10 -14.80 4.49 0.88
CA ARG A 10 -16.17 4.98 0.69
C ARG A 10 -17.08 4.62 1.87
N ASN A 11 -16.91 3.42 2.44
CA ASN A 11 -17.66 3.00 3.63
C ASN A 11 -17.26 3.82 4.87
N ILE A 12 -15.96 4.06 5.07
CA ILE A 12 -15.45 4.91 6.16
C ILE A 12 -16.03 6.33 6.02
N SER A 13 -15.86 6.96 4.85
CA SER A 13 -16.36 8.30 4.55
C SER A 13 -17.87 8.40 4.76
N GLY A 14 -18.63 7.42 4.26
CA GLY A 14 -20.08 7.37 4.39
C GLY A 14 -20.55 7.25 5.84
N LYS A 15 -20.02 6.28 6.61
CA LYS A 15 -20.42 6.10 8.01
C LYS A 15 -19.99 7.24 8.90
N MET A 16 -18.75 7.72 8.74
CA MET A 16 -18.27 8.87 9.47
C MET A 16 -19.11 10.10 9.13
N GLY A 17 -19.40 10.33 7.85
CA GLY A 17 -20.19 11.47 7.42
C GLY A 17 -21.62 11.46 7.97
N GLN A 18 -22.26 10.28 8.05
CA GLN A 18 -23.54 10.11 8.73
C GLN A 18 -23.45 10.42 10.22
N LEU A 19 -22.39 9.95 10.89
CA LEU A 19 -22.20 10.11 12.33
C LEU A 19 -21.92 11.56 12.73
N VAL A 20 -21.09 12.26 11.95
CA VAL A 20 -20.66 13.63 12.27
C VAL A 20 -21.54 14.71 11.63
N GLY A 21 -22.44 14.33 10.71
CA GLY A 21 -23.34 15.23 10.01
C GLY A 21 -22.66 16.13 8.97
N VAL A 22 -21.43 15.81 8.56
CA VAL A 22 -20.63 16.55 7.59
C VAL A 22 -19.83 15.59 6.72
N LYS A 23 -19.44 16.00 5.52
CA LYS A 23 -18.61 15.16 4.65
C LYS A 23 -17.23 14.94 5.28
N VAL A 24 -16.80 13.68 5.36
CA VAL A 24 -15.48 13.27 5.84
C VAL A 24 -14.69 12.72 4.66
N TYR A 25 -13.49 13.25 4.50
CA TYR A 25 -12.52 12.83 3.49
C TYR A 25 -11.48 11.92 4.14
N VAL A 26 -10.92 11.04 3.33
CA VAL A 26 -10.03 9.98 3.80
C VAL A 26 -8.78 9.92 2.94
N ALA A 27 -7.65 9.71 3.59
CA ALA A 27 -6.43 9.25 2.94
C ALA A 27 -5.95 7.98 3.65
N VAL A 28 -5.27 7.10 2.93
CA VAL A 28 -4.66 5.89 3.48
C VAL A 28 -3.21 5.84 3.00
N THR A 29 -2.27 5.72 3.92
CA THR A 29 -0.85 5.62 3.62
C THR A 29 -0.25 4.33 4.18
N GLY A 30 0.79 3.83 3.52
CA GLY A 30 1.69 2.86 4.10
C GLY A 30 2.56 3.48 5.19
N LYS A 31 3.27 2.63 5.95
CA LYS A 31 4.24 3.04 6.98
C LYS A 31 5.44 3.84 6.44
N ASP A 32 5.66 3.75 5.13
CA ASP A 32 6.69 4.46 4.37
C ASP A 32 6.23 5.84 3.86
N GLY A 33 5.00 6.26 4.19
CA GLY A 33 4.44 7.53 3.73
C GLY A 33 3.93 7.51 2.30
N ASN A 34 3.96 6.37 1.60
CA ASN A 34 3.38 6.25 0.27
C ASN A 34 1.84 6.16 0.36
N PHE A 35 1.16 6.93 -0.50
CA PHE A 35 -0.30 6.96 -0.54
C PHE A 35 -0.84 5.71 -1.24
N ILE A 36 -1.67 4.95 -0.52
CA ILE A 36 -2.47 3.86 -1.05
C ILE A 36 -3.78 4.42 -1.61
N TYR A 37 -4.34 5.42 -0.92
CA TYR A 37 -5.52 6.18 -1.32
C TYR A 37 -5.39 7.64 -0.86
N LEU A 38 -5.89 8.58 -1.66
CA LEU A 38 -5.87 10.01 -1.34
C LEU A 38 -7.09 10.68 -1.98
N ASP A 39 -7.98 11.25 -1.17
CA ASP A 39 -8.99 12.19 -1.69
C ASP A 39 -8.32 13.49 -2.15
N ASP A 40 -8.76 14.08 -3.27
CA ASP A 40 -8.18 15.29 -3.89
C ASP A 40 -8.06 16.48 -2.94
N VAL A 41 -8.93 16.57 -1.92
CA VAL A 41 -8.89 17.63 -0.91
C VAL A 41 -7.60 17.65 -0.09
N PHE A 42 -6.82 16.57 -0.12
CA PHE A 42 -5.55 16.47 0.58
C PHE A 42 -4.34 16.98 -0.21
N ASP A 43 -4.52 17.50 -1.43
CA ASP A 43 -3.40 17.96 -2.26
C ASP A 43 -2.51 18.98 -1.53
N ASP A 44 -3.12 19.94 -0.80
CA ASP A 44 -2.39 20.95 0.00
C ASP A 44 -1.67 20.36 1.23
N TYR A 45 -2.08 19.17 1.68
CA TYR A 45 -1.54 18.50 2.87
C TYR A 45 -0.61 17.33 2.53
N LYS A 46 -0.45 17.00 1.25
CA LYS A 46 0.20 15.77 0.79
C LYS A 46 1.64 15.63 1.28
N GLU A 47 2.43 16.69 1.14
CA GLU A 47 3.83 16.68 1.59
C GLU A 47 3.93 16.57 3.11
N PHE A 48 3.06 17.28 3.82
CA PHE A 48 3.01 17.22 5.28
C PHE A 48 2.64 15.82 5.78
N ILE A 49 1.60 15.20 5.22
CA ILE A 49 1.16 13.85 5.57
C ILE A 49 2.31 12.87 5.38
N LYS A 50 3.00 12.92 4.23
CA LYS A 50 4.12 12.04 3.93
C LYS A 50 5.23 12.18 4.98
N ARG A 51 5.72 13.39 5.23
CA ARG A 51 6.78 13.66 6.22
C ARG A 51 6.36 13.25 7.63
N PHE A 52 5.10 13.51 8.00
CA PHE A 52 4.58 13.12 9.29
C PHE A 52 4.62 11.60 9.48
N VAL A 53 4.15 10.84 8.49
CA VAL A 53 4.14 9.38 8.52
C VAL A 53 5.56 8.84 8.60
N GLU A 54 6.47 9.27 7.72
CA GLU A 54 7.87 8.84 7.71
C GLU A 54 8.58 9.05 9.06
N THR A 55 8.25 10.15 9.75
CA THR A 55 8.90 10.50 11.02
C THR A 55 8.20 9.89 12.23
N ASN A 56 6.87 9.80 12.24
CA ASN A 56 6.09 9.56 13.45
C ASN A 56 5.36 8.22 13.50
N PHE A 57 5.30 7.47 12.39
CA PHE A 57 4.52 6.23 12.33
C PHE A 57 4.90 5.22 13.43
N ASN A 58 6.18 5.10 13.73
CA ASN A 58 6.70 4.15 14.72
C ASN A 58 6.46 4.58 16.18
N TYR A 59 6.14 5.86 16.43
CA TYR A 59 5.81 6.34 17.78
C TYR A 59 4.37 6.05 18.18
N LEU A 60 3.51 5.74 17.22
CA LEU A 60 2.12 5.36 17.46
C LEU A 60 2.00 3.83 17.53
N ARG A 61 1.20 3.34 18.48
CA ARG A 61 0.77 1.94 18.52
C ARG A 61 -0.47 1.76 17.64
N GLN A 62 -0.67 0.55 17.11
CA GLN A 62 -1.95 0.22 16.47
C GLN A 62 -3.09 0.50 17.47
N GLY A 63 -4.13 1.22 17.05
CA GLY A 63 -5.15 1.69 18.00
C GLY A 63 -5.11 3.19 18.25
N GLU A 64 -3.94 3.80 18.08
CA GLU A 64 -3.68 5.18 18.48
C GLU A 64 -3.88 6.16 17.33
N HIS A 65 -3.91 7.43 17.72
CA HIS A 65 -4.11 8.53 16.80
C HIS A 65 -3.20 9.70 17.16
N SER A 66 -2.99 10.59 16.20
CA SER A 66 -2.31 11.86 16.36
C SER A 66 -3.10 12.98 15.71
N ILE A 67 -2.96 14.18 16.28
CA ILE A 67 -3.57 15.42 15.81
C ILE A 67 -2.42 16.39 15.54
N PRO A 68 -1.74 16.28 14.38
CA PRO A 68 -0.49 16.98 14.17
C PRO A 68 -0.70 18.44 13.70
N LEU A 69 -1.91 18.81 13.30
CA LEU A 69 -2.29 20.16 12.91
C LEU A 69 -3.39 20.66 13.85
N SER A 70 -3.08 21.64 14.70
CA SER A 70 -4.03 22.15 15.71
C SER A 70 -5.14 23.03 15.12
N SER A 71 -4.91 23.65 13.97
CA SER A 71 -5.86 24.52 13.28
C SER A 71 -6.74 23.80 12.26
N GLU A 72 -6.39 22.57 11.91
CA GLU A 72 -7.09 21.78 10.89
C GLU A 72 -7.80 20.61 11.55
N ASN A 73 -9.02 20.30 11.09
CA ASN A 73 -9.69 19.09 11.56
C ASN A 73 -9.17 17.86 10.80
N ILE A 74 -7.89 17.55 10.98
CA ILE A 74 -7.21 16.38 10.41
C ILE A 74 -6.73 15.50 11.56
N ILE A 75 -7.10 14.22 11.54
CA ILE A 75 -6.62 13.22 12.51
C ILE A 75 -6.02 12.03 11.78
N PHE A 76 -4.88 11.58 12.28
CA PHE A 76 -4.12 10.44 11.77
C PHE A 76 -4.36 9.26 12.70
N PHE A 77 -4.76 8.11 12.18
CA PHE A 77 -5.04 6.89 12.95
C PHE A 77 -4.14 5.76 12.48
N LYS A 78 -3.32 5.19 13.37
CA LYS A 78 -2.56 3.98 13.05
C LYS A 78 -3.50 2.78 13.07
N THR A 79 -3.95 2.41 11.87
CA THR A 79 -5.04 1.45 11.67
C THR A 79 -4.55 0.02 11.70
N THR A 80 -3.34 -0.21 11.17
CA THR A 80 -2.62 -1.48 11.24
C THR A 80 -1.14 -1.23 11.54
N GLU A 81 -0.34 -2.30 11.67
CA GLU A 81 1.11 -2.16 11.82
C GLU A 81 1.80 -1.60 10.57
N ASN A 82 1.14 -1.64 9.42
CA ASN A 82 1.71 -1.16 8.15
C ASN A 82 0.96 0.04 7.57
N THR A 83 -0.13 0.50 8.18
CA THR A 83 -1.00 1.52 7.58
C THR A 83 -1.48 2.61 8.54
N MET A 84 -1.67 3.79 7.97
CA MET A 84 -2.27 4.93 8.63
C MET A 84 -3.48 5.42 7.81
N THR A 85 -4.60 5.62 8.50
CA THR A 85 -5.80 6.24 7.93
C THR A 85 -5.87 7.68 8.43
N ILE A 86 -5.95 8.63 7.52
CA ILE A 86 -6.09 10.05 7.82
C ILE A 86 -7.52 10.46 7.50
N LEU A 87 -8.19 11.11 8.45
CA LEU A 87 -9.52 11.68 8.27
C LEU A 87 -9.45 13.19 8.28
N TYR A 88 -10.21 13.82 7.39
CA TYR A 88 -10.36 15.27 7.31
C TYR A 88 -11.81 15.68 7.19
N ASN A 89 -12.22 16.72 7.90
CA ASN A 89 -13.47 17.43 7.63
C ASN A 89 -13.26 18.96 7.66
N PRO A 90 -13.55 19.68 6.56
CA PRO A 90 -13.35 21.14 6.52
C PRO A 90 -14.32 21.91 7.44
N LYS A 91 -15.33 21.22 7.99
CA LYS A 91 -16.36 21.79 8.88
C LYS A 91 -16.58 20.86 10.06
N GLY A 92 -16.88 21.43 11.22
CA GLY A 92 -17.16 20.68 12.45
C GLY A 92 -16.04 20.78 13.48
N LYS A 93 -16.11 19.94 14.51
CA LYS A 93 -15.12 19.87 15.59
C LYS A 93 -14.22 18.65 15.37
N ILE A 94 -12.91 18.84 15.51
CA ILE A 94 -11.92 17.76 15.41
C ILE A 94 -12.26 16.54 16.27
N GLY A 95 -12.79 16.75 17.47
CA GLY A 95 -13.21 15.67 18.38
C GLY A 95 -14.27 14.73 17.81
N GLN A 96 -15.03 15.16 16.79
CA GLN A 96 -16.00 14.30 16.10
C GLN A 96 -15.29 13.20 15.27
N LEU A 97 -14.11 13.49 14.72
CA LEU A 97 -13.32 12.50 13.98
C LEU A 97 -12.78 11.39 14.89
N LEU A 98 -12.63 11.65 16.20
CA LEU A 98 -12.22 10.63 17.18
C LEU A 98 -13.23 9.49 17.30
N ALA A 99 -14.47 9.68 16.86
CA ALA A 99 -15.46 8.61 16.81
C ALA A 99 -15.01 7.45 15.92
N PHE A 100 -14.13 7.69 14.94
CA PHE A 100 -13.53 6.63 14.12
C PHE A 100 -12.73 5.61 14.94
N LYS A 101 -12.15 6.01 16.09
CA LYS A 101 -11.34 5.14 16.94
C LYS A 101 -12.09 3.88 17.38
N SER A 102 -13.39 3.98 17.67
CA SER A 102 -14.22 2.83 18.06
C SER A 102 -14.54 1.91 16.88
N MET A 103 -14.54 2.45 15.66
CA MET A 103 -14.85 1.73 14.43
C MET A 103 -13.62 1.12 13.75
N MET A 104 -12.43 1.57 14.11
CA MET A 104 -11.19 1.25 13.43
C MET A 104 -10.94 -0.25 13.32
N ARG A 105 -11.29 -1.03 14.35
CA ARG A 105 -11.18 -2.50 14.34
C ARG A 105 -11.94 -3.16 13.18
N ASN A 106 -13.05 -2.57 12.74
CA ASN A 106 -13.86 -3.09 11.65
C ASN A 106 -13.20 -2.88 10.27
N TYR A 107 -12.18 -2.03 10.19
CA TYR A 107 -11.50 -1.67 8.95
C TYR A 107 -10.03 -2.11 8.92
N SER A 108 -9.40 -2.37 10.07
CA SER A 108 -8.01 -2.83 10.15
C SER A 108 -7.73 -4.07 9.31
N GLU A 109 -8.50 -5.15 9.50
CA GLU A 109 -8.30 -6.40 8.76
C GLU A 109 -8.61 -6.26 7.26
N PRO A 110 -9.73 -5.64 6.83
CA PRO A 110 -9.97 -5.35 5.42
C PRO A 110 -8.85 -4.55 4.73
N ILE A 111 -8.28 -3.55 5.42
CA ILE A 111 -7.19 -2.73 4.89
C ILE A 111 -5.92 -3.57 4.73
N GLU A 112 -5.55 -4.36 5.73
CA GLU A 112 -4.36 -5.22 5.68
C GLU A 112 -4.47 -6.26 4.55
N ASN A 113 -5.64 -6.90 4.40
CA ASN A 113 -5.88 -7.90 3.36
C ASN A 113 -5.78 -7.30 1.94
N CYS A 114 -6.21 -6.04 1.76
CA CYS A 114 -6.05 -5.36 0.48
C CYS A 114 -4.57 -5.18 0.09
N LEU A 115 -3.68 -5.01 1.07
CA LEU A 115 -2.26 -4.77 0.83
C LEU A 115 -1.47 -6.06 0.64
N ALA A 116 -1.76 -7.09 1.44
CA ALA A 116 -1.14 -8.41 1.29
C ALA A 116 -1.37 -9.00 -0.12
N THR A 117 -2.54 -8.74 -0.70
CA THR A 117 -2.88 -9.18 -2.06
C THR A 117 -2.02 -8.48 -3.14
N VAL A 118 -1.64 -7.21 -2.91
CA VAL A 118 -0.81 -6.44 -3.85
C VAL A 118 0.65 -6.87 -3.78
N GLU A 119 1.18 -7.13 -2.57
CA GLU A 119 2.56 -7.60 -2.39
C GLU A 119 2.78 -9.00 -2.98
N SER A 120 1.84 -9.94 -2.77
CA SER A 120 1.91 -11.29 -3.38
C SER A 120 1.95 -11.25 -4.91
N ALA A 121 1.15 -10.38 -5.53
CA ALA A 121 1.15 -10.25 -7.00
C ALA A 121 2.46 -9.66 -7.54
N THR A 122 3.16 -8.82 -6.77
CA THR A 122 4.46 -8.27 -7.19
C THR A 122 5.61 -9.25 -7.05
N VAL A 123 5.58 -10.16 -6.07
CA VAL A 123 6.66 -11.16 -5.88
C VAL A 123 6.70 -12.16 -7.04
N GLU A 124 5.55 -12.64 -7.52
CA GLU A 124 5.50 -13.55 -8.68
C GLU A 124 6.06 -12.90 -9.96
N VAL A 125 5.76 -11.61 -10.19
CA VAL A 125 6.22 -10.89 -11.38
C VAL A 125 7.72 -10.55 -11.31
N ILE A 126 8.25 -10.23 -10.12
CA ILE A 126 9.68 -9.94 -9.94
C ILE A 126 10.52 -11.21 -10.10
N GLU A 127 10.06 -12.37 -9.61
CA GLU A 127 10.75 -13.65 -9.81
C GLU A 127 10.80 -14.06 -11.30
N GLU A 128 9.70 -13.90 -12.04
CA GLU A 128 9.70 -14.16 -13.49
C GLU A 128 10.61 -13.19 -14.26
N THR A 129 10.65 -11.92 -13.87
CA THR A 129 11.45 -10.89 -14.58
C THR A 129 12.94 -11.02 -14.27
N ALA A 130 13.32 -11.34 -13.02
CA ALA A 130 14.71 -11.54 -12.62
C ALA A 130 15.29 -12.83 -13.23
N ALA A 131 14.52 -13.93 -13.22
CA ALA A 131 14.92 -15.16 -13.89
C ALA A 131 15.09 -14.96 -15.40
N SER A 132 14.18 -14.21 -16.04
CA SER A 132 14.25 -13.92 -17.48
C SER A 132 15.44 -13.03 -17.85
N LYS A 133 15.80 -12.04 -17.02
CA LYS A 133 16.98 -11.19 -17.25
C LYS A 133 18.30 -11.94 -17.05
N LEU A 134 18.39 -12.83 -16.07
CA LEU A 134 19.57 -13.65 -15.84
C LEU A 134 19.81 -14.65 -16.99
N ILE A 135 18.73 -15.23 -17.53
CA ILE A 135 18.80 -16.10 -18.70
C ILE A 135 19.20 -15.31 -19.95
N ALA A 136 18.66 -14.10 -20.15
CA ALA A 136 19.03 -13.24 -21.28
C ALA A 136 20.52 -12.85 -21.26
N GLN A 137 21.05 -12.45 -20.10
CA GLN A 137 22.48 -12.13 -19.93
C GLN A 137 23.39 -13.33 -20.18
N GLN A 138 23.03 -14.52 -19.67
CA GLN A 138 23.81 -15.74 -19.94
C GLN A 138 23.76 -16.16 -21.42
N MET A 139 22.68 -15.86 -22.15
CA MET A 139 22.58 -16.16 -23.58
C MET A 139 23.37 -15.18 -24.46
N GLU A 140 23.57 -13.95 -23.99
CA GLU A 140 24.39 -12.94 -24.66
C GLU A 140 25.89 -13.22 -24.49
N GLU A 141 26.33 -13.64 -23.30
CA GLU A 141 27.72 -14.09 -23.04
C GLU A 141 28.10 -15.35 -23.83
N LEU A 142 27.13 -16.21 -24.17
CA LEU A 142 27.35 -17.42 -24.96
C LEU A 142 27.32 -17.18 -26.48
N GLY A 143 27.22 -15.93 -26.94
CA GLY A 143 27.32 -15.58 -28.36
C GLY A 143 26.21 -16.19 -29.24
N VAL A 144 25.02 -16.44 -28.69
CA VAL A 144 23.93 -17.08 -29.43
C VAL A 144 23.14 -16.03 -30.22
N VAL A 145 23.70 -15.62 -31.36
CA VAL A 145 22.96 -14.85 -32.36
C VAL A 145 21.93 -15.76 -33.04
N SER A 146 20.70 -15.66 -32.55
CA SER A 146 19.41 -15.93 -33.22
C SER A 146 19.38 -16.95 -34.37
N ARG A 147 18.96 -18.19 -34.06
CA ARG A 147 17.96 -18.94 -34.84
C ARG A 147 16.97 -19.58 -33.87
N LYS A 148 15.81 -18.93 -33.74
CA LYS A 148 14.75 -19.18 -32.76
C LYS A 148 14.26 -20.64 -32.76
N ASP A 149 13.91 -21.08 -31.55
CA ASP A 149 13.08 -22.23 -31.17
C ASP A 149 13.69 -23.65 -31.14
N LYS A 150 14.59 -24.05 -32.06
CA LYS A 150 15.09 -25.45 -32.05
C LYS A 150 16.19 -25.71 -31.01
N TYR A 151 16.99 -24.70 -30.68
CA TYR A 151 18.12 -24.84 -29.76
C TYR A 151 17.66 -24.79 -28.29
N TYR A 152 16.71 -23.90 -27.96
CA TYR A 152 16.20 -23.72 -26.59
C TYR A 152 15.66 -25.02 -25.97
N ASN A 153 14.89 -25.81 -26.75
CA ASN A 153 14.35 -27.09 -26.29
C ASN A 153 15.43 -28.16 -26.03
N LYS A 154 16.61 -28.06 -26.66
CA LYS A 154 17.71 -29.00 -26.44
C LYS A 154 18.50 -28.71 -25.16
N ILE A 155 18.66 -27.44 -24.80
CA ILE A 155 19.48 -27.02 -23.64
C ILE A 155 18.66 -26.84 -22.35
N LYS A 156 17.34 -26.59 -22.44
CA LYS A 156 16.44 -26.48 -21.29
C LYS A 156 16.55 -27.62 -20.26
N PRO A 157 16.58 -28.92 -20.64
CA PRO A 157 16.71 -30.00 -19.65
C PRO A 157 18.10 -30.06 -18.97
N ILE A 158 19.15 -29.56 -19.62
CA ILE A 158 20.52 -29.52 -19.06
C ILE A 158 20.63 -28.40 -18.02
N LEU A 159 20.05 -27.23 -18.32
CA LEU A 159 20.02 -26.08 -17.43
C LEU A 159 19.16 -26.31 -16.18
N LEU A 160 18.02 -27.01 -16.33
CA LEU A 160 17.18 -27.38 -15.18
C LEU A 160 17.87 -28.39 -14.24
N ARG A 161 18.78 -29.23 -14.75
CA ARG A 161 19.55 -30.17 -13.92
C ARG A 161 20.68 -29.50 -13.13
N SER A 162 21.33 -28.49 -13.68
CA SER A 162 22.41 -27.78 -12.97
C SER A 162 21.88 -26.92 -11.81
N LEU A 163 20.66 -26.39 -11.94
CA LEU A 163 19.98 -25.64 -10.88
C LEU A 163 19.55 -26.52 -9.69
N LYS A 164 19.14 -27.79 -9.93
CA LYS A 164 18.83 -28.74 -8.85
C LYS A 164 20.06 -29.24 -8.10
N LYS A 165 21.26 -29.16 -8.69
CA LYS A 165 22.51 -29.64 -8.07
C LYS A 165 23.17 -28.63 -7.13
N LYS A 166 22.65 -27.39 -7.10
CA LYS A 166 23.09 -26.29 -6.23
C LYS A 166 22.22 -26.12 -4.98
N ARG A 167 21.32 -27.07 -4.70
CA ARG A 167 20.58 -27.18 -3.44
C ARG A 167 21.16 -28.30 -2.59
#